data_AF-A0A7Y0L1J3-F1
#
_entry.id   AF-A0A7Y0L1J3-F1
#
_cell.length_a   1.000
_cell.length_b   1.000
_cell.length_c   1.000
_cell.angle_alpha   90.00
_cell.angle_beta   90.00
_cell.angle_gamma   90.00
#
_symmetry.space_group_name_H-M   'P 1'
#
loop_
_entity.id
_entity.type
_entity.pdbx_description
1 polymer ?
#
loop_
_entity_poly.entity_id
_entity_poly.type
_entity_poly.pdbx_seq_one_letter_code
_entity_poly.pdbx_strand_id
1 'polypeptide(L)'
;MADWVWHGEDGNNRDDRFIVQGPRDGAAIWERFGALFPDDAKAQLWVSGSPPVEILWGDIAKIQLMAGDRLILPGIPTAGGPLLYVMERLLGPEGCPWDRKQTPQSLVRYLLDESYEAAEALVAGDDEAFIEELGDVLLQIAFQGALAPNSSFSDIAVKQAQKLIRRHPHVFAEEAWATSEEVRQQWDKLKAQEPPHHASAVWVYPALVAAKRLDKLGIHPESSVYQEIYDLLQVYFDKNPGKIEEILADAAWAVASGGRIQHQDAEWALWKKVAQAAPQNREIAGNLR
;
A
#
# COMPACT_ATOMS: atom_id res chain seq x y z
N MET A 1 -31.61 12.58 11.32
CA MET A 1 -30.17 12.38 11.10
C MET A 1 -29.88 10.95 11.49
N ALA A 2 -29.51 10.10 10.54
CA ALA A 2 -29.23 8.69 10.81
C ALA A 2 -27.73 8.58 11.08
N ASP A 3 -27.39 8.14 12.29
CA ASP A 3 -26.01 7.86 12.68
C ASP A 3 -25.48 6.68 11.85
N TRP A 4 -24.37 6.94 11.17
CA TRP A 4 -23.59 5.94 10.47
C TRP A 4 -22.78 5.20 11.53
N VAL A 5 -22.93 3.88 11.62
CA VAL A 5 -22.08 3.06 12.50
C VAL A 5 -21.47 1.96 11.65
N TRP A 6 -20.16 2.06 11.42
CA TRP A 6 -19.35 0.91 11.06
C TRP A 6 -19.37 -0.04 12.26
N HIS A 7 -19.96 -1.22 12.10
CA HIS A 7 -19.90 -2.26 13.12
C HIS A 7 -18.69 -3.14 12.81
N GLY A 8 -17.55 -2.80 13.41
CA GLY A 8 -16.53 -3.78 13.72
C GLY A 8 -17.07 -4.70 14.81
N GLU A 9 -16.97 -6.00 14.56
CA GLU A 9 -17.22 -7.08 15.51
C GLU A 9 -18.69 -7.32 15.91
N ASP A 10 -19.29 -8.30 15.25
CA ASP A 10 -20.05 -9.34 15.95
C ASP A 10 -19.53 -10.69 15.49
N GLY A 11 -19.13 -11.52 16.46
CA GLY A 11 -18.41 -12.77 16.26
C GLY A 11 -18.98 -13.65 15.15
N ASN A 12 -18.05 -14.16 14.34
CA ASN A 12 -18.19 -15.19 13.31
C ASN A 12 -18.57 -14.80 11.87
N ASN A 13 -18.56 -13.52 11.47
CA ASN A 13 -18.58 -13.23 10.04
C ASN A 13 -17.74 -11.98 9.67
N ARG A 14 -16.59 -12.19 9.03
CA ARG A 14 -15.70 -11.15 8.48
C ARG A 14 -16.21 -10.67 7.14
N ASP A 15 -17.34 -9.99 7.14
CA ASP A 15 -17.94 -9.45 5.92
C ASP A 15 -17.85 -7.92 5.95
N ASP A 16 -16.77 -7.38 5.36
CA ASP A 16 -16.50 -5.95 5.12
C ASP A 16 -17.53 -5.34 4.18
N ARG A 17 -18.75 -5.06 4.67
CA ARG A 17 -19.87 -4.63 3.81
C ARG A 17 -20.61 -3.42 4.38
N PHE A 18 -21.05 -2.53 3.49
CA PHE A 18 -21.98 -1.46 3.84
C PHE A 18 -23.36 -2.06 4.14
N ILE A 19 -23.88 -1.78 5.33
CA ILE A 19 -25.15 -2.31 5.81
C ILE A 19 -26.10 -1.16 6.12
N VAL A 20 -27.30 -1.21 5.56
CA VAL A 20 -28.43 -0.40 6.01
C VAL A 20 -29.26 -1.24 6.97
N GLN A 21 -29.28 -0.86 8.24
CA GLN A 21 -30.15 -1.48 9.25
C GLN A 21 -31.57 -0.91 9.16
N GLY A 22 -32.56 -1.78 9.27
CA GLY A 22 -33.93 -1.37 9.43
C GLY A 22 -34.24 -0.82 10.84
N PRO A 23 -35.39 -0.13 11.02
CA PRO A 23 -36.43 0.06 10.03
C PRO A 23 -36.14 1.23 9.06
N ARG A 24 -36.29 0.98 7.75
CA ARG A 24 -36.08 1.97 6.68
C ARG A 24 -37.00 1.68 5.50
N ASP A 25 -37.53 2.74 4.91
CA ASP A 25 -38.26 2.69 3.64
C ASP A 25 -37.28 2.56 2.47
N GLY A 26 -37.49 1.56 1.61
CA GLY A 26 -36.71 1.33 0.41
C GLY A 26 -36.75 2.49 -0.57
N ALA A 27 -37.84 3.25 -0.63
CA ALA A 27 -37.93 4.44 -1.47
C ALA A 27 -36.93 5.53 -1.02
N ALA A 28 -36.75 5.72 0.29
CA ALA A 28 -35.78 6.65 0.85
C ALA A 28 -34.33 6.16 0.65
N ILE A 29 -34.11 4.84 0.68
CA ILE A 29 -32.81 4.22 0.33
C ILE A 29 -32.52 4.48 -1.15
N TRP A 30 -33.51 4.29 -2.03
CA TRP A 30 -33.38 4.53 -3.47
C TRP A 30 -33.16 6.01 -3.81
N GLU A 31 -33.88 6.94 -3.18
CA GLU A 31 -33.66 8.38 -3.37
C GLU A 31 -32.21 8.77 -3.07
N ARG A 32 -31.63 8.16 -2.04
CA ARG A 32 -30.28 8.49 -1.56
C ARG A 32 -29.17 7.76 -2.29
N PHE A 33 -29.39 6.50 -2.67
CA PHE A 33 -28.34 5.60 -3.16
C PHE A 33 -28.66 4.99 -4.53
N GLY A 34 -29.88 5.13 -5.04
CA GLY A 34 -30.37 4.47 -6.25
C GLY A 34 -29.46 4.70 -7.46
N ALA A 35 -28.96 5.92 -7.63
CA ALA A 35 -28.05 6.28 -8.71
C ALA A 35 -26.62 5.68 -8.61
N LEU A 36 -26.28 5.03 -7.49
CA LEU A 36 -24.92 4.54 -7.23
C LEU A 36 -24.62 3.18 -7.84
N PHE A 37 -25.65 2.41 -8.18
CA PHE A 37 -25.50 1.09 -8.77
C PHE A 37 -26.51 0.94 -9.93
N PRO A 38 -26.16 0.19 -10.98
CA PRO A 38 -27.13 -0.09 -12.04
C PRO A 38 -28.29 -0.94 -11.50
N ASP A 39 -29.47 -0.82 -12.12
CA ASP A 39 -30.69 -1.49 -11.66
C ASP A 39 -30.55 -3.02 -11.54
N ASP A 40 -29.69 -3.62 -12.37
CA ASP A 40 -29.41 -5.06 -12.39
C ASP A 40 -28.34 -5.51 -11.39
N ALA A 41 -27.77 -4.59 -10.60
CA ALA A 41 -26.80 -4.92 -9.58
C ALA A 41 -27.43 -5.74 -8.44
N LYS A 42 -26.69 -6.70 -7.90
CA LYS A 42 -27.18 -7.67 -6.90
C LYS A 42 -26.87 -7.24 -5.47
N ALA A 43 -27.87 -6.81 -4.72
CA ALA A 43 -27.81 -6.54 -3.29
C ALA A 43 -28.15 -7.80 -2.46
N GLN A 44 -27.78 -7.86 -1.18
CA GLN A 44 -28.25 -8.93 -0.28
C GLN A 44 -29.16 -8.39 0.81
N LEU A 45 -30.37 -8.92 0.89
CA LEU A 45 -31.34 -8.63 1.93
C LEU A 45 -31.32 -9.74 3.00
N TRP A 46 -31.10 -9.34 4.24
CA TRP A 46 -31.17 -10.20 5.41
C TRP A 46 -32.44 -9.85 6.17
N VAL A 47 -33.41 -10.75 6.11
CA VAL A 47 -34.63 -10.63 6.91
C VAL A 47 -34.39 -11.32 8.24
N SER A 48 -34.76 -10.66 9.35
CA SER A 48 -34.59 -11.21 10.68
C SER A 48 -35.22 -12.60 10.79
N GLY A 49 -34.44 -13.58 11.26
CA GLY A 49 -34.88 -14.98 11.39
C GLY A 49 -34.91 -15.79 10.09
N SER A 50 -34.41 -15.26 8.97
CA SER A 50 -34.38 -15.93 7.66
C SER A 50 -32.97 -15.92 7.03
N PRO A 51 -32.65 -16.86 6.13
CA PRO A 51 -31.40 -16.80 5.36
C PRO A 51 -31.39 -15.58 4.42
N PRO A 52 -30.20 -15.06 4.07
CA PRO A 52 -30.08 -13.92 3.17
C PRO A 52 -30.57 -14.25 1.77
N VAL A 53 -31.22 -13.27 1.14
CA VAL A 53 -31.77 -13.37 -0.22
C VAL A 53 -31.13 -12.30 -1.10
N GLU A 54 -30.80 -12.65 -2.33
CA GLU A 54 -30.31 -11.71 -3.33
C GLU A 54 -31.48 -10.93 -3.95
N ILE A 55 -31.35 -9.60 -4.05
CA ILE A 55 -32.32 -8.72 -4.69
C ILE A 55 -31.63 -7.84 -5.73
N LEU A 56 -32.37 -7.43 -6.76
CA LEU A 56 -31.88 -6.45 -7.73
C LEU A 56 -31.93 -5.04 -7.13
N TRP A 57 -30.93 -4.22 -7.41
CA TRP A 57 -30.83 -2.87 -6.89
C TRP A 57 -32.02 -2.02 -7.31
N GLY A 58 -32.45 -2.13 -8.57
CA GLY A 58 -33.61 -1.43 -9.13
C GLY A 58 -34.93 -1.75 -8.42
N ASP A 59 -34.99 -2.83 -7.63
CA ASP A 59 -36.17 -3.22 -6.86
C ASP A 59 -36.17 -2.64 -5.44
N ILE A 60 -35.12 -1.92 -5.01
CA ILE A 60 -35.04 -1.47 -3.62
C ILE A 60 -36.08 -0.43 -3.26
N ALA A 61 -36.49 0.43 -4.20
CA ALA A 61 -37.60 1.36 -3.94
C ALA A 61 -38.90 0.65 -3.53
N LYS A 62 -39.01 -0.67 -3.76
CA LYS A 62 -40.20 -1.49 -3.51
C LYS A 62 -40.13 -2.26 -2.18
N ILE A 63 -39.00 -2.24 -1.48
CA ILE A 63 -38.82 -3.01 -0.23
C ILE A 63 -39.03 -2.14 1.00
N GLN A 64 -39.34 -2.80 2.12
CA GLN A 64 -39.42 -2.19 3.44
C GLN A 64 -38.52 -2.99 4.38
N LEU A 65 -37.50 -2.34 4.95
CA LEU A 65 -36.69 -2.95 6.00
C LEU A 65 -37.41 -2.80 7.33
N MET A 66 -37.62 -3.91 8.03
CA MET A 66 -38.16 -3.98 9.38
C MET A 66 -37.04 -3.89 10.41
N ALA A 67 -37.40 -3.67 11.69
CA ALA A 67 -36.42 -3.69 12.77
C ALA A 67 -35.73 -5.07 12.84
N GLY A 68 -34.39 -5.08 12.78
CA GLY A 68 -33.57 -6.29 12.73
C GLY A 68 -33.23 -6.78 11.32
N ASP A 69 -33.84 -6.22 10.28
CA ASP A 69 -33.44 -6.49 8.90
C ASP A 69 -32.16 -5.72 8.54
N ARG A 70 -31.40 -6.27 7.60
CA ARG A 70 -30.16 -5.67 7.08
C ARG A 70 -30.14 -5.74 5.56
N LEU A 71 -29.92 -4.61 4.91
CA LEU A 71 -29.66 -4.56 3.48
C LEU A 71 -28.19 -4.32 3.23
N ILE A 72 -27.60 -5.16 2.40
CA ILE A 72 -26.22 -5.10 1.97
C ILE A 72 -26.22 -4.62 0.53
N LEU A 73 -25.57 -3.49 0.28
CA LEU A 73 -25.60 -2.84 -1.04
C LEU A 73 -24.91 -3.72 -2.10
N PRO A 74 -25.33 -3.64 -3.38
CA PRO A 74 -24.74 -4.38 -4.47
C PRO A 74 -23.29 -4.07 -4.61
N GLY A 75 -22.57 -5.08 -5.11
CA GLY A 75 -21.28 -4.89 -5.76
C GLY A 75 -20.55 -3.66 -5.27
N ILE A 76 -20.10 -3.67 -4.02
CA ILE A 76 -18.77 -3.11 -3.83
C ILE A 76 -17.92 -3.99 -4.76
N PRO A 77 -17.37 -3.49 -5.89
CA PRO A 77 -16.47 -4.31 -6.65
C PRO A 77 -15.43 -4.78 -5.64
N THR A 78 -15.31 -6.10 -5.50
CA THR A 78 -14.41 -6.81 -4.58
C THR A 78 -12.94 -6.47 -4.82
N ALA A 79 -12.64 -5.54 -5.74
CA ALA A 79 -11.36 -4.90 -5.83
C ALA A 79 -11.16 -3.80 -4.75
N GLY A 80 -12.10 -2.88 -4.50
CA GLY A 80 -11.76 -1.60 -3.84
C GLY A 80 -12.70 -0.97 -2.80
N GLY A 81 -13.77 -1.63 -2.37
CA GLY A 81 -14.37 -1.23 -1.08
C GLY A 81 -15.20 0.07 -1.05
N PRO A 82 -15.62 0.49 0.17
CA PRO A 82 -16.11 1.83 0.51
C PRO A 82 -15.29 2.98 -0.03
N LEU A 83 -13.99 2.76 -0.07
CA LEU A 83 -13.00 3.74 -0.39
C LEU A 83 -13.14 4.27 -1.82
N LEU A 84 -13.37 3.40 -2.81
CA LEU A 84 -13.53 3.84 -4.19
C LEU A 84 -14.79 4.68 -4.39
N TYR A 85 -15.89 4.35 -3.69
CA TYR A 85 -17.10 5.15 -3.74
C TYR A 85 -16.87 6.55 -3.14
N VAL A 86 -16.26 6.62 -1.96
CA VAL A 86 -15.91 7.91 -1.34
C VAL A 86 -14.99 8.70 -2.26
N MET A 87 -13.97 8.06 -2.83
CA MET A 87 -13.03 8.69 -3.77
C MET A 87 -13.74 9.28 -5.00
N GLU A 88 -14.66 8.54 -5.61
CA GLU A 88 -15.45 9.04 -6.75
C GLU A 88 -16.27 10.28 -6.36
N ARG A 89 -16.88 10.28 -5.17
CA ARG A 89 -17.65 11.43 -4.67
C ARG A 89 -16.74 12.63 -4.39
N LEU A 90 -15.55 12.42 -3.83
CA LEU A 90 -14.56 13.47 -3.58
C LEU A 90 -14.04 14.09 -4.89
N LEU A 91 -13.89 13.29 -5.95
CA LEU A 91 -13.37 13.76 -7.25
C LEU A 91 -14.45 14.28 -8.21
N GLY A 92 -15.73 14.04 -7.91
CA GLY A 92 -16.85 14.45 -8.75
C GLY A 92 -17.04 15.98 -8.90
N PRO A 93 -17.96 16.43 -9.77
CA PRO A 93 -18.22 17.86 -10.02
C PRO A 93 -18.63 18.68 -8.78
N GLU A 94 -19.26 18.03 -7.81
CA GLU A 94 -19.64 18.62 -6.51
C GLU A 94 -18.71 18.18 -5.37
N GLY A 95 -17.59 17.54 -5.71
CA GLY A 95 -16.62 16.99 -4.76
C GLY A 95 -15.67 18.02 -4.17
N CYS A 96 -14.70 17.55 -3.40
CA CYS A 96 -13.74 18.37 -2.70
C CYS A 96 -12.80 19.10 -3.70
N PRO A 97 -12.72 20.44 -3.66
CA PRO A 97 -11.90 21.20 -4.59
C PRO A 97 -10.39 20.99 -4.37
N TRP A 98 -9.97 20.59 -3.17
CA TRP A 98 -8.57 20.25 -2.90
C TRP A 98 -8.20 18.91 -3.52
N ASP A 99 -9.06 17.89 -3.37
CA ASP A 99 -8.81 16.55 -3.93
C ASP A 99 -8.73 16.57 -5.45
N ARG A 100 -9.65 17.28 -6.11
CA ARG A 100 -9.67 17.41 -7.58
C ARG A 100 -8.48 18.16 -8.17
N LYS A 101 -7.76 18.94 -7.34
CA LYS A 101 -6.57 19.68 -7.77
C LYS A 101 -5.30 18.84 -7.73
N GLN A 102 -5.36 17.66 -7.11
CA GLN A 102 -4.20 16.77 -7.01
C GLN A 102 -3.86 16.14 -8.36
N THR A 103 -2.62 15.70 -8.48
CA THR A 103 -2.12 14.90 -9.60
C THR A 103 -1.38 13.69 -9.04
N PRO A 104 -1.18 12.62 -9.82
CA PRO A 104 -0.36 11.50 -9.37
C PRO A 104 1.01 11.93 -8.85
N GLN A 105 1.61 12.96 -9.46
CA GLN A 105 2.89 13.51 -9.04
C GLN A 105 2.83 14.25 -7.69
N SER A 106 1.78 15.05 -7.44
CA SER A 106 1.64 15.75 -6.15
C SER A 106 1.39 14.78 -4.99
N LEU A 107 0.80 13.62 -5.28
CA LEU A 107 0.48 12.60 -4.28
C LEU A 107 1.64 11.69 -3.88
N VAL A 108 2.77 11.71 -4.61
CA VAL A 108 3.93 10.86 -4.30
C VAL A 108 4.44 11.10 -2.88
N ARG A 109 4.46 12.36 -2.43
CA ARG A 109 4.91 12.69 -1.07
C ARG A 109 4.03 12.02 -0.02
N TYR A 110 2.71 12.13 -0.13
CA TYR A 110 1.81 11.53 0.86
C TYR A 110 1.96 10.00 0.87
N LEU A 111 2.06 9.35 -0.30
CA LEU A 111 2.32 7.90 -0.35
C LEU A 111 3.60 7.49 0.42
N LEU A 112 4.66 8.30 0.34
CA LEU A 112 5.89 8.04 1.09
C LEU A 112 5.70 8.30 2.58
N ASP A 113 5.09 9.43 2.95
CA ASP A 113 4.83 9.80 4.34
C ASP A 113 4.00 8.69 5.03
N GLU A 114 2.85 8.27 4.47
CA GLU A 114 2.02 7.20 5.06
C GLU A 114 2.75 5.83 5.13
N SER A 115 3.64 5.57 4.17
CA SER A 115 4.44 4.33 4.19
C SER A 115 5.45 4.33 5.34
N TYR A 116 5.97 5.51 5.71
CA TYR A 116 6.85 5.66 6.87
C TYR A 116 6.07 5.60 8.17
N GLU A 117 4.90 6.22 8.25
CA GLU A 117 4.02 6.19 9.44
C GLU A 117 3.55 4.75 9.73
N ALA A 118 3.14 4.00 8.70
CA ALA A 118 2.82 2.57 8.84
C ALA A 118 4.02 1.74 9.33
N ALA A 119 5.23 2.04 8.85
CA ALA A 119 6.44 1.36 9.30
C ALA A 119 6.77 1.72 10.76
N GLU A 120 6.58 2.98 11.16
CA GLU A 120 6.78 3.44 12.53
C GLU A 120 5.81 2.75 13.49
N ALA A 121 4.51 2.75 13.17
CA ALA A 121 3.47 2.14 14.00
C ALA A 121 3.71 0.63 14.22
N LEU A 122 4.04 -0.10 13.15
CA LEU A 122 4.38 -1.53 13.22
C LEU A 122 5.55 -1.79 14.18
N VAL A 123 6.55 -0.93 14.16
CA VAL A 123 7.79 -1.09 14.93
C VAL A 123 7.61 -0.66 16.38
N ALA A 124 6.75 0.33 16.62
CA ALA A 124 6.30 0.73 17.94
C ALA A 124 5.41 -0.34 18.61
N GLY A 125 4.91 -1.31 17.85
CA GLY A 125 3.96 -2.32 18.33
C GLY A 125 2.57 -1.74 18.59
N ASP A 126 2.22 -0.66 17.88
CA ASP A 126 0.91 -0.03 17.94
C ASP A 126 0.03 -0.59 16.81
N ASP A 127 -0.68 -1.68 17.11
CA ASP A 127 -1.48 -2.39 16.11
C ASP A 127 -2.67 -1.54 15.59
N GLU A 128 -3.22 -0.65 16.42
CA GLU A 128 -4.34 0.22 16.02
C GLU A 128 -3.86 1.27 15.03
N ALA A 129 -2.78 1.99 15.38
CA ALA A 129 -2.16 2.94 14.47
C ALA A 129 -1.68 2.25 13.19
N PHE A 130 -1.08 1.06 13.28
CA PHE A 130 -0.62 0.34 12.10
C PHE A 130 -1.76 0.02 11.11
N ILE A 131 -2.95 -0.33 11.60
CA ILE A 131 -4.12 -0.57 10.76
C ILE A 131 -4.61 0.74 10.11
N GLU A 132 -4.61 1.84 10.86
CA GLU A 132 -4.98 3.18 10.36
C GLU A 132 -4.04 3.60 9.21
N GLU A 133 -2.73 3.54 9.44
CA GLU A 133 -1.73 3.97 8.45
C GLU A 133 -1.71 3.07 7.20
N LEU A 134 -1.94 1.77 7.34
CA LEU A 134 -2.14 0.88 6.18
C LEU A 134 -3.39 1.27 5.38
N GLY A 135 -4.42 1.77 6.05
CA GLY A 135 -5.61 2.37 5.43
C GLY A 135 -5.25 3.61 4.61
N ASP A 136 -4.38 4.48 5.13
CA ASP A 136 -3.95 5.69 4.44
C ASP A 136 -3.01 5.39 3.25
N VAL A 137 -2.13 4.39 3.37
CA VAL A 137 -1.39 3.85 2.21
C VAL A 137 -2.36 3.35 1.13
N LEU A 138 -3.42 2.63 1.52
CA LEU A 138 -4.45 2.14 0.59
C LEU A 138 -5.24 3.29 -0.05
N LEU A 139 -5.55 4.34 0.71
CA LEU A 139 -6.14 5.59 0.21
C LEU A 139 -5.26 6.19 -0.88
N GLN A 140 -3.95 6.32 -0.66
CA GLN A 140 -3.04 6.90 -1.65
C GLN A 140 -2.98 6.07 -2.95
N ILE A 141 -3.04 4.73 -2.86
CA ILE A 141 -3.12 3.84 -4.03
C ILE A 141 -4.44 4.06 -4.79
N ALA A 142 -5.57 4.14 -4.08
CA ALA A 142 -6.88 4.40 -4.67
C ALA A 142 -6.96 5.78 -5.33
N PHE A 143 -6.44 6.81 -4.67
CA PHE A 143 -6.45 8.19 -5.15
C PHE A 143 -5.60 8.34 -6.41
N GLN A 144 -4.37 7.83 -6.40
CA GLN A 144 -3.52 7.85 -7.59
C GLN A 144 -4.13 7.02 -8.73
N GLY A 145 -4.74 5.88 -8.41
CA GLY A 145 -5.46 5.06 -9.39
C GLY A 145 -6.64 5.81 -10.02
N ALA A 146 -7.37 6.62 -9.26
CA ALA A 146 -8.50 7.41 -9.79
C ALA A 146 -8.08 8.61 -10.64
N LEU A 147 -6.91 9.20 -10.37
CA LEU A 147 -6.39 10.36 -11.12
C LEU A 147 -5.52 10.00 -12.33
N ALA A 148 -5.05 8.76 -12.41
CA ALA A 148 -4.17 8.33 -13.49
C ALA A 148 -4.93 8.17 -14.82
N PRO A 149 -4.44 8.71 -15.94
CA PRO A 149 -5.23 8.88 -17.17
C PRO A 149 -5.58 7.57 -17.90
N ASN A 150 -4.85 6.48 -17.65
CA ASN A 150 -5.00 5.20 -18.35
C ASN A 150 -5.03 4.01 -17.37
N SER A 151 -5.48 4.24 -16.14
CA SER A 151 -5.59 3.17 -15.14
C SER A 151 -6.68 3.49 -14.15
N SER A 152 -7.22 2.44 -13.55
CA SER A 152 -8.08 2.48 -12.37
C SER A 152 -7.46 1.65 -11.24
N PHE A 153 -8.00 1.77 -10.04
CA PHE A 153 -7.66 0.85 -8.95
C PHE A 153 -7.85 -0.63 -9.36
N SER A 154 -8.92 -0.94 -10.10
CA SER A 154 -9.17 -2.29 -10.61
C SER A 154 -8.07 -2.77 -11.55
N ASP A 155 -7.57 -1.91 -12.45
CA ASP A 155 -6.46 -2.26 -13.33
C ASP A 155 -5.17 -2.54 -12.56
N ILE A 156 -4.89 -1.75 -11.51
CA ILE A 156 -3.75 -1.96 -10.62
C ILE A 156 -3.86 -3.33 -9.93
N ALA A 157 -5.01 -3.62 -9.34
CA ALA A 157 -5.27 -4.87 -8.63
C ALA A 157 -5.17 -6.10 -9.57
N VAL A 158 -5.82 -6.05 -10.74
CA VAL A 158 -5.78 -7.13 -11.73
C VAL A 158 -4.36 -7.38 -12.22
N LYS A 159 -3.62 -6.32 -12.57
CA LYS A 159 -2.23 -6.43 -13.04
C LYS A 159 -1.32 -7.05 -11.97
N GLN A 160 -1.51 -6.67 -10.71
CA GLN A 160 -0.75 -7.24 -9.59
C GLN A 160 -1.14 -8.70 -9.33
N ALA A 161 -2.43 -9.04 -9.37
CA ALA A 161 -2.92 -10.41 -9.18
C ALA A 161 -2.39 -11.35 -10.27
N GLN A 162 -2.49 -10.96 -11.55
CA GLN A 162 -1.93 -11.73 -12.67
C GLN A 162 -0.43 -11.96 -12.51
N LYS A 163 0.31 -10.93 -12.06
CA LYS A 163 1.75 -11.05 -11.78
C LYS A 163 2.04 -12.04 -10.65
N LEU A 164 1.26 -12.02 -9.57
CA LEU A 164 1.41 -12.98 -8.47
C LEU A 164 1.08 -14.40 -8.93
N ILE A 165 -0.02 -14.62 -9.66
CA ILE A 165 -0.40 -15.94 -10.19
C ILE A 165 0.74 -16.52 -11.04
N ARG A 166 1.29 -15.73 -11.98
CA ARG A 166 2.42 -16.16 -12.83
C ARG A 166 3.68 -16.49 -12.03
N ARG A 167 3.91 -15.85 -10.88
CA ARG A 167 5.09 -16.05 -10.03
C ARG A 167 4.93 -17.19 -9.01
N HIS A 168 3.72 -17.72 -8.88
CA HIS A 168 3.40 -18.83 -7.97
C HIS A 168 2.74 -20.00 -8.72
N PRO A 169 3.37 -20.55 -9.78
CA PRO A 169 2.82 -21.73 -10.44
C PRO A 169 2.70 -22.92 -9.47
N HIS A 170 3.51 -22.98 -8.41
CA HIS A 170 3.36 -23.99 -7.36
C HIS A 170 2.08 -23.90 -6.52
N VAL A 171 1.39 -22.76 -6.54
CA VAL A 171 0.09 -22.56 -5.88
C VAL A 171 -1.07 -22.67 -6.88
N PHE A 172 -0.87 -22.18 -8.11
CA PHE A 172 -1.94 -22.01 -9.10
C PHE A 172 -1.87 -22.95 -10.30
N ALA A 173 -0.90 -23.86 -10.35
CA ALA A 173 -0.70 -24.88 -11.38
C ALA A 173 -0.17 -26.20 -10.76
N GLU A 174 0.08 -27.23 -11.58
CA GLU A 174 0.54 -28.56 -11.12
C GLU A 174 2.07 -28.65 -10.90
N GLU A 175 2.75 -27.53 -10.61
CA GLU A 175 4.16 -27.56 -10.26
C GLU A 175 4.33 -27.81 -8.76
N ALA A 176 5.15 -28.78 -8.35
CA ALA A 176 5.47 -28.99 -6.95
C ALA A 176 6.88 -28.44 -6.66
N TRP A 177 6.96 -27.43 -5.79
CA TRP A 177 8.22 -26.94 -5.22
C TRP A 177 8.22 -27.28 -3.73
N ALA A 178 9.28 -27.95 -3.25
CA ALA A 178 9.28 -28.60 -1.94
C ALA A 178 9.81 -27.69 -0.82
N THR A 179 10.56 -26.64 -1.15
CA THR A 179 11.24 -25.79 -0.16
C THR A 179 11.13 -24.30 -0.46
N SER A 180 11.29 -23.47 0.58
CA SER A 180 11.34 -22.00 0.44
C SER A 180 12.53 -21.53 -0.41
N GLU A 181 13.66 -22.25 -0.40
CA GLU A 181 14.83 -21.93 -1.23
C GLU A 181 14.52 -22.19 -2.71
N GLU A 182 13.86 -23.31 -3.03
CA GLU A 182 13.41 -23.61 -4.39
C GLU A 182 12.40 -22.56 -4.88
N VAL A 183 11.44 -22.18 -4.04
CA VAL A 183 10.49 -21.10 -4.35
C VAL A 183 11.22 -19.80 -4.67
N ARG A 184 12.23 -19.42 -3.87
CA ARG A 184 13.02 -18.20 -4.09
C ARG A 184 13.80 -18.24 -5.40
N GLN A 185 14.46 -19.35 -5.70
CA GLN A 185 15.24 -19.49 -6.94
C GLN A 185 14.35 -19.42 -8.18
N GLN A 186 13.18 -20.08 -8.15
CA GLN A 186 12.24 -20.01 -9.27
C GLN A 186 11.61 -18.63 -9.40
N TRP A 187 11.32 -17.97 -8.29
CA TRP A 187 10.86 -16.58 -8.29
C TRP A 187 11.84 -15.65 -9.00
N ASP A 188 13.14 -15.75 -8.68
CA ASP A 188 14.17 -14.91 -9.31
C ASP A 188 14.31 -15.21 -10.81
N LYS A 189 14.19 -16.48 -11.22
CA LYS A 189 14.16 -16.87 -12.64
C LYS A 189 12.96 -16.29 -13.38
N LEU A 190 11.75 -16.43 -12.84
CA LEU A 190 10.52 -15.89 -13.43
C LEU A 190 10.57 -14.36 -13.51
N LYS A 191 11.12 -13.70 -12.49
CA LYS A 191 11.33 -12.25 -12.46
C LYS A 191 12.35 -11.78 -13.50
N ALA A 192 13.38 -12.57 -13.79
CA ALA A 192 14.40 -12.24 -14.79
C ALA A 192 13.91 -12.34 -16.25
N GLN A 193 12.81 -13.06 -16.49
CA GLN A 193 12.18 -13.17 -17.81
C GLN A 193 11.24 -11.99 -18.14
N GLU A 194 10.89 -11.17 -17.14
CA GLU A 194 10.04 -9.99 -17.33
C GLU A 194 10.84 -8.84 -17.99
N PRO A 195 10.18 -7.94 -18.76
CA PRO A 195 10.84 -6.79 -19.36
C PRO A 195 11.61 -5.99 -18.31
N PRO A 196 12.84 -5.51 -18.63
CA PRO A 196 13.63 -4.75 -17.68
C PRO A 196 12.85 -3.50 -17.26
N HIS A 197 12.80 -3.27 -15.95
CA HIS A 197 12.23 -2.04 -15.43
C HIS A 197 13.16 -0.89 -15.79
N HIS A 198 12.70 0.05 -16.61
CA HIS A 198 13.46 1.27 -16.85
C HIS A 198 13.52 2.07 -15.55
N ALA A 199 14.72 2.29 -15.05
CA ALA A 199 14.99 3.00 -13.81
C ALA A 199 15.23 4.47 -14.14
N SER A 200 14.17 5.20 -14.49
CA SER A 200 14.27 6.61 -14.94
C SER A 200 14.22 7.64 -13.81
N ALA A 201 13.81 7.25 -12.59
CA ALA A 201 13.67 8.12 -11.44
C ALA A 201 14.22 7.47 -10.15
N VAL A 202 15.44 6.92 -10.22
CA VAL A 202 16.09 6.23 -9.08
C VAL A 202 16.36 7.17 -7.90
N TRP A 203 16.38 8.48 -8.14
CA TRP A 203 16.52 9.52 -7.12
C TRP A 203 15.36 9.58 -6.12
N VAL A 204 14.22 8.95 -6.40
CA VAL A 204 13.05 8.92 -5.48
C VAL A 204 13.30 7.99 -4.28
N TYR A 205 14.24 7.04 -4.37
CA TYR A 205 14.56 6.12 -3.28
C TYR A 205 15.48 6.76 -2.24
N PRO A 206 15.44 6.32 -0.97
CA PRO A 206 16.52 6.56 -0.02
C PRO A 206 17.89 6.20 -0.64
N ALA A 207 18.92 6.96 -0.29
CA ALA A 207 20.19 6.93 -1.02
C ALA A 207 20.84 5.53 -1.09
N LEU A 208 20.80 4.73 -0.01
CA LEU A 208 21.38 3.37 -0.03
C LEU A 208 20.53 2.40 -0.86
N VAL A 209 19.21 2.58 -0.87
CA VAL A 209 18.29 1.80 -1.72
C VAL A 209 18.50 2.15 -3.20
N ALA A 210 18.69 3.43 -3.51
CA ALA A 210 19.04 3.92 -4.84
C ALA A 210 20.36 3.31 -5.33
N ALA A 211 21.42 3.37 -4.51
CA ALA A 211 22.73 2.79 -4.80
C ALA A 211 22.65 1.29 -5.09
N LYS A 212 21.94 0.52 -4.24
CA LYS A 212 21.69 -0.92 -4.45
C LYS A 212 20.97 -1.23 -5.77
N ARG A 213 20.05 -0.36 -6.21
CA ARG A 213 19.32 -0.52 -7.48
C ARG A 213 20.20 -0.23 -8.69
N LEU A 214 21.03 0.81 -8.62
CA LEU A 214 22.02 1.13 -9.66
C LEU A 214 23.04 0.00 -9.81
N ASP A 215 23.52 -0.55 -8.69
CA ASP A 215 24.48 -1.66 -8.68
C ASP A 215 23.91 -2.92 -9.37
N LYS A 216 22.61 -3.19 -9.19
CA LYS A 216 21.90 -4.28 -9.91
C LYS A 216 21.89 -4.08 -11.43
N LEU A 217 21.96 -2.84 -11.90
CA LEU A 217 22.08 -2.49 -13.33
C LEU A 217 23.53 -2.48 -13.82
N GLY A 218 24.50 -2.85 -12.97
CA GLY A 218 25.92 -2.78 -13.27
C GLY A 218 26.51 -1.37 -13.11
N ILE A 219 25.78 -0.44 -12.51
CA ILE A 219 26.25 0.93 -12.26
C ILE A 219 26.72 0.99 -10.80
N HIS A 220 28.03 1.00 -10.58
CA HIS A 220 28.65 1.09 -9.26
C HIS A 220 30.05 1.69 -9.38
N PRO A 221 30.64 2.22 -8.29
CA PRO A 221 32.03 2.62 -8.26
C PRO A 221 32.96 1.45 -8.62
N GLU A 222 34.05 1.70 -9.35
CA GLU A 222 35.02 0.65 -9.70
C GLU A 222 35.82 0.14 -8.47
N SER A 223 35.87 0.94 -7.42
CA SER A 223 36.61 0.65 -6.19
C SER A 223 35.96 -0.44 -5.34
N SER A 224 36.77 -1.25 -4.69
CA SER A 224 36.27 -2.19 -3.67
C SER A 224 35.86 -1.45 -2.38
N VAL A 225 34.89 -2.00 -1.64
CA VAL A 225 34.44 -1.48 -0.33
C VAL A 225 35.62 -1.19 0.62
N TYR A 226 36.62 -2.06 0.63
CA TYR A 226 37.79 -1.91 1.48
C TYR A 226 38.65 -0.70 1.10
N GLN A 227 38.81 -0.44 -0.21
CA GLN A 227 39.59 0.68 -0.73
C GLN A 227 38.91 2.01 -0.40
N GLU A 228 37.60 2.12 -0.60
CA GLU A 228 36.87 3.35 -0.30
C GLU A 228 36.85 3.69 1.20
N ILE A 229 36.66 2.69 2.06
CA ILE A 229 36.75 2.89 3.51
C ILE A 229 38.18 3.31 3.91
N TYR A 230 39.21 2.72 3.30
CA TYR A 230 40.60 3.10 3.54
C TYR A 230 40.88 4.55 3.11
N ASP A 231 40.42 4.95 1.92
CA ASP A 231 40.61 6.30 1.38
C ASP A 231 39.84 7.34 2.20
N LEU A 232 38.66 7.00 2.72
CA LEU A 232 37.91 7.83 3.68
C LEU A 232 38.73 8.10 4.94
N LEU A 233 39.32 7.03 5.49
CA LEU A 233 40.17 7.13 6.68
C LEU A 233 41.40 8.00 6.41
N GLN A 234 42.06 7.84 5.26
CA GLN A 234 43.21 8.68 4.88
C GLN A 234 42.83 10.17 4.82
N VAL A 235 41.75 10.53 4.14
CA VAL A 235 41.30 11.93 4.05
C VAL A 235 40.87 12.51 5.40
N TYR A 236 40.25 11.69 6.25
CA TYR A 236 39.92 12.06 7.62
C TYR A 236 41.17 12.35 8.46
N PHE A 237 42.18 11.48 8.37
CA PHE A 237 43.46 11.65 9.09
C PHE A 237 44.28 12.82 8.55
N ASP A 238 44.28 13.02 7.24
CA ASP A 238 45.04 14.09 6.55
C ASP A 238 44.34 15.47 6.64
N LYS A 239 43.13 15.53 7.22
CA LYS A 239 42.31 16.75 7.37
C LYS A 239 42.16 17.51 6.05
N ASN A 240 41.83 16.80 4.97
CA ASN A 240 41.65 17.40 3.65
C ASN A 240 40.15 17.58 3.33
N PRO A 241 39.50 18.66 3.83
CA PRO A 241 38.04 18.79 3.85
C PRO A 241 37.40 18.82 2.46
N GLY A 242 38.14 19.17 1.41
CA GLY A 242 37.60 19.32 0.05
C GLY A 242 37.16 18.02 -0.62
N LYS A 243 37.48 16.84 -0.07
CA LYS A 243 37.16 15.54 -0.66
C LYS A 243 36.30 14.63 0.22
N ILE A 244 35.96 15.07 1.43
CA ILE A 244 35.33 14.17 2.41
C ILE A 244 33.92 13.75 2.01
N GLU A 245 33.16 14.64 1.35
CA GLU A 245 31.80 14.37 0.90
C GLU A 245 31.75 13.31 -0.21
N GLU A 246 32.61 13.45 -1.22
CA GLU A 246 32.74 12.49 -2.34
C GLU A 246 33.10 11.09 -1.84
N ILE A 247 34.14 11.00 -1.01
CA ILE A 247 34.63 9.71 -0.50
C ILE A 247 33.64 9.07 0.47
N LEU A 248 32.92 9.87 1.28
CA LEU A 248 31.87 9.35 2.14
C LEU A 248 30.71 8.75 1.31
N ALA A 249 30.36 9.39 0.20
CA ALA A 249 29.33 8.89 -0.72
C ALA A 249 29.77 7.58 -1.40
N ASP A 250 31.01 7.49 -1.89
CA ASP A 250 31.55 6.28 -2.51
C ASP A 250 31.64 5.12 -1.51
N ALA A 251 32.08 5.39 -0.27
CA ALA A 251 32.08 4.41 0.80
C ALA A 251 30.66 3.90 1.13
N ALA A 252 29.67 4.80 1.22
CA ALA A 252 28.28 4.43 1.48
C ALA A 252 27.69 3.57 0.34
N TRP A 253 27.99 3.91 -0.92
CA TRP A 253 27.59 3.11 -2.08
C TRP A 253 28.23 1.73 -2.03
N ALA A 254 29.55 1.67 -1.80
CA ALA A 254 30.28 0.42 -1.74
C ALA A 254 29.72 -0.51 -0.64
N VAL A 255 29.36 0.04 0.52
CA VAL A 255 28.65 -0.71 1.59
C VAL A 255 27.30 -1.25 1.12
N ALA A 256 26.50 -0.44 0.40
CA ALA A 256 25.22 -0.89 -0.16
C ALA A 256 25.41 -2.02 -1.20
N SER A 257 26.41 -1.91 -2.07
CA SER A 257 26.80 -2.93 -3.05
C SER A 257 27.26 -4.23 -2.39
N GLY A 258 28.14 -4.14 -1.37
CA GLY A 258 28.61 -5.29 -0.60
C GLY A 258 27.48 -6.01 0.13
N GLY A 259 26.55 -5.25 0.73
CA GLY A 259 25.34 -5.79 1.35
C GLY A 259 24.51 -6.62 0.36
N ARG A 260 24.29 -6.10 -0.85
CA ARG A 260 23.53 -6.81 -1.91
C ARG A 260 24.13 -8.18 -2.23
N ILE A 261 25.46 -8.27 -2.38
CA ILE A 261 26.15 -9.53 -2.69
C ILE A 261 25.91 -10.58 -1.60
N GLN A 262 25.82 -10.14 -0.33
CA GLN A 262 25.58 -10.99 0.83
C GLN A 262 24.09 -11.20 1.15
N HIS A 263 23.19 -10.78 0.25
CA HIS A 263 21.74 -10.78 0.48
C HIS A 263 21.29 -9.99 1.72
N GLN A 264 22.08 -9.00 2.13
CA GLN A 264 21.75 -8.05 3.19
C GLN A 264 21.28 -6.72 2.58
N ASP A 265 20.41 -6.00 3.28
CA ASP A 265 19.97 -4.66 2.88
C ASP A 265 20.59 -3.62 3.81
N ALA A 266 21.46 -2.77 3.27
CA ALA A 266 22.22 -1.80 4.06
C ALA A 266 21.35 -0.72 4.69
N GLU A 267 20.29 -0.27 3.98
CA GLU A 267 19.31 0.68 4.52
C GLU A 267 18.60 0.05 5.72
N TRP A 268 18.13 -1.20 5.57
CA TRP A 268 17.44 -1.91 6.64
C TRP A 268 18.34 -2.21 7.85
N ALA A 269 19.60 -2.57 7.59
CA ALA A 269 20.59 -2.81 8.64
C ALA A 269 20.89 -1.53 9.43
N LEU A 270 21.05 -0.40 8.74
CA LEU A 270 21.25 0.90 9.36
C LEU A 270 20.00 1.31 10.15
N TRP A 271 18.82 1.16 9.57
CA TRP A 271 17.54 1.47 10.20
C TRP A 271 17.36 0.71 11.52
N LYS A 272 17.60 -0.61 11.54
CA LYS A 272 17.58 -1.41 12.78
C LYS A 272 18.56 -0.88 13.84
N LYS A 273 19.76 -0.47 13.41
CA LYS A 273 20.80 0.03 14.31
C LYS A 273 20.41 1.39 14.90
N VAL A 274 19.87 2.29 14.08
CA VAL A 274 19.36 3.60 14.52
C VAL A 274 18.19 3.42 15.46
N ALA A 275 17.22 2.55 15.16
CA ALA A 275 16.08 2.27 16.03
C ALA A 275 16.51 1.74 17.42
N GLN A 276 17.55 0.91 17.49
CA GLN A 276 18.12 0.44 18.76
C GLN A 276 18.82 1.56 19.55
N ALA A 277 19.37 2.56 18.86
CA ALA A 277 20.09 3.68 19.48
C ALA A 277 19.16 4.86 19.80
N ALA A 278 18.03 4.97 19.10
CA ALA A 278 17.02 5.98 19.32
C ALA A 278 16.44 5.82 20.74
N PRO A 279 16.32 6.91 21.51
CA PRO A 279 15.77 6.83 22.84
C PRO A 279 14.31 6.38 22.77
N GLN A 280 14.01 5.22 23.37
CA GLN A 280 12.63 4.73 23.51
C GLN A 280 11.79 5.58 24.48
N ASN A 281 12.41 6.55 25.17
CA ASN A 281 11.76 7.43 26.13
C ASN A 281 11.35 8.77 25.48
N ARG A 282 10.04 9.08 25.52
CA ARG A 282 9.42 10.34 25.08
C ARG A 282 10.07 11.60 25.66
N GLU A 283 10.77 11.52 26.79
CA GLU A 283 11.46 12.67 27.41
C GLU A 283 12.66 13.19 26.61
N ILE A 284 13.36 12.35 25.82
CA ILE A 284 14.56 12.77 25.10
C ILE A 284 14.22 13.39 23.73
N ALA A 285 13.08 13.02 23.14
CA ALA A 285 12.57 13.64 21.90
C ALA A 285 12.35 15.16 22.05
N GLY A 286 12.09 15.66 23.27
CA GLY A 286 11.97 17.09 23.56
C GLY A 286 13.28 17.89 23.49
N ASN A 287 14.44 17.22 23.45
CA ASN A 287 15.76 17.86 23.43
C ASN A 287 16.45 17.87 22.05
N LEU A 288 15.86 17.22 21.04
CA LEU A 288 16.29 17.35 19.64
C LEU A 288 15.60 18.58 19.04
N ARG A 289 16.24 19.75 19.18
CA ARG A 289 15.90 20.98 18.46
C ARG A 289 17.05 21.38 17.54
#